data_AF-A0A101HJZ0-F1
#
_entry.id   AF-A0A101HJZ0-F1
#
_cell.length_a   1.000
_cell.length_b   1.000
_cell.length_c   1.000
_cell.angle_alpha   90.00
_cell.angle_beta   90.00
_cell.angle_gamma   90.00
#
_symmetry.space_group_name_H-M   'P 1'
#
loop_
_entity.id
_entity.type
_entity.pdbx_description
1 polymer ?
#
loop_
_entity_poly.entity_id
_entity_poly.type
_entity_poly.pdbx_seq_one_letter_code
_entity_poly.pdbx_strand_id
1 'polypeptide(L)'
;MKFSYDIIVVGAGHAGCEAATAAANMGSQTLLITMDMNKIAQMSCNPAVGGVAKGQIVREIDALGGQMGIVSDRTAIQFRMLNRSKGPAMWSPRVQSDRMKYIETWREIIENTDNLFMWQDTVTELFIENNCVKGVKTRMGVTFTAGAVILTNGTFLNGLIHIGKVQIGGGRIAEPASTGMTEQLRARGFRTDRMKTGTPVRIDARTVDFSLLAEQKGDQDFHKFSYLPQVQRELTQRSCWIAYTSEEVHAALREGLKDSPLYNGQI
;
A
#
# COMPACT_ATOMS: atom_id res chain seq x y z
N MET A 1 -23.46 20.63 3.98
CA MET A 1 -22.45 19.66 4.47
C MET A 1 -23.13 18.31 4.55
N LYS A 2 -22.51 17.25 4.02
CA LYS A 2 -23.11 15.91 3.94
C LYS A 2 -22.41 15.00 4.95
N PHE A 3 -23.20 14.27 5.74
CA PHE A 3 -22.69 13.39 6.80
C PHE A 3 -23.21 11.95 6.70
N SER A 4 -24.04 11.67 5.70
CA SER A 4 -24.57 10.33 5.41
C SER A 4 -24.10 9.87 4.04
N TYR A 5 -23.62 8.64 3.95
CA TYR A 5 -23.08 8.00 2.77
C TYR A 5 -23.63 6.58 2.64
N ASP A 6 -23.50 5.95 1.49
CA ASP A 6 -23.88 4.54 1.33
C ASP A 6 -22.77 3.65 1.90
N ILE A 7 -21.52 3.98 1.56
CA ILE A 7 -20.31 3.26 1.96
C ILE A 7 -19.29 4.24 2.54
N ILE A 8 -18.69 3.87 3.67
CA ILE A 8 -17.49 4.54 4.19
C ILE A 8 -16.30 3.59 4.08
N VAL A 9 -15.20 4.07 3.50
CA VAL A 9 -13.92 3.35 3.45
C VAL A 9 -12.94 4.03 4.39
N VAL A 10 -12.39 3.26 5.33
CA VAL A 10 -11.45 3.75 6.34
C VAL A 10 -10.02 3.36 5.93
N GLY A 11 -9.20 4.36 5.66
CA GLY A 11 -7.82 4.24 5.21
C GLY A 11 -7.71 4.36 3.69
N ALA A 12 -6.82 5.23 3.20
CA ALA A 12 -6.52 5.36 1.78
C ALA A 12 -5.23 4.64 1.39
N GLY A 13 -5.04 3.40 1.85
CA GLY A 13 -4.00 2.50 1.33
C GLY A 13 -4.44 1.85 0.01
N HIS A 14 -3.60 1.00 -0.58
CA HIS A 14 -3.91 0.33 -1.86
C HIS A 14 -5.29 -0.34 -1.89
N ALA A 15 -5.67 -1.05 -0.82
CA ALA A 15 -6.98 -1.69 -0.70
C ALA A 15 -8.13 -0.68 -0.57
N GLY A 16 -7.91 0.40 0.19
CA GLY A 16 -8.92 1.43 0.40
C GLY A 16 -9.19 2.26 -0.84
N CYS A 17 -8.15 2.55 -1.62
CA CYS A 17 -8.26 3.22 -2.90
C CYS A 17 -9.13 2.40 -3.88
N GLU A 18 -8.81 1.12 -4.10
CA GLU A 18 -9.61 0.23 -4.95
C GLU A 18 -11.05 0.08 -4.45
N ALA A 19 -11.24 -0.15 -3.14
CA ALA A 19 -12.56 -0.32 -2.56
C ALA A 19 -13.43 0.94 -2.73
N ALA A 20 -12.84 2.12 -2.52
CA ALA A 20 -13.55 3.38 -2.64
C ALA A 20 -13.92 3.71 -4.09
N THR A 21 -12.99 3.52 -5.03
CA THR A 21 -13.27 3.72 -6.46
C THR A 21 -14.26 2.71 -6.99
N ALA A 22 -14.16 1.43 -6.60
CA ALA A 22 -15.10 0.40 -7.02
C ALA A 22 -16.53 0.69 -6.53
N ALA A 23 -16.69 0.99 -5.23
CA ALA A 23 -17.98 1.36 -4.65
C ALA A 23 -18.62 2.57 -5.34
N ALA A 24 -17.83 3.62 -5.58
CA ALA A 24 -18.28 4.84 -6.23
C ALA A 24 -18.68 4.63 -7.70
N ASN A 25 -17.88 3.89 -8.46
CA ASN A 25 -18.18 3.53 -9.86
C ASN A 25 -19.40 2.62 -10.00
N MET A 26 -19.73 1.84 -8.97
CA MET A 26 -20.97 1.07 -8.89
C MET A 26 -22.19 1.92 -8.48
N GLY A 27 -22.02 3.24 -8.30
CA GLY A 27 -23.09 4.20 -8.03
C GLY A 27 -23.32 4.51 -6.56
N SER A 28 -22.51 3.96 -5.63
CA SER A 28 -22.65 4.25 -4.20
C SER A 28 -22.02 5.59 -3.85
N GLN A 29 -22.73 6.43 -3.10
CA GLN A 29 -22.13 7.64 -2.53
C GLN A 29 -21.13 7.23 -1.44
N THR A 30 -19.84 7.35 -1.76
CA THR A 30 -18.77 6.73 -0.99
C THR A 30 -17.90 7.79 -0.33
N LEU A 31 -17.61 7.62 0.96
CA LEU A 31 -16.68 8.49 1.69
C LEU A 31 -15.38 7.74 2.01
N LEU A 32 -14.25 8.21 1.49
CA LEU A 32 -12.92 7.74 1.83
C LEU A 32 -12.32 8.62 2.95
N ILE A 33 -12.10 8.05 4.12
CA ILE A 33 -11.49 8.74 5.26
C ILE A 33 -10.04 8.31 5.41
N THR A 34 -9.11 9.27 5.45
CA THR A 34 -7.68 9.00 5.60
C THR A 34 -7.02 9.96 6.58
N MET A 35 -5.94 9.53 7.23
CA MET A 35 -5.19 10.37 8.17
C MET A 35 -4.40 11.48 7.47
N ASP A 36 -3.95 11.24 6.24
CA ASP A 36 -3.17 12.17 5.43
C ASP A 36 -3.48 11.95 3.94
N MET A 37 -4.06 12.96 3.30
CA MET A 37 -4.41 12.93 1.87
C MET A 37 -3.17 12.97 0.97
N ASN A 38 -2.01 13.41 1.47
CA ASN A 38 -0.76 13.40 0.69
C ASN A 38 -0.09 12.02 0.65
N LYS A 39 -0.66 11.03 1.36
CA LYS A 39 -0.11 9.66 1.50
C LYS A 39 -1.04 8.59 0.96
N ILE A 40 -1.99 8.98 0.12
CA ILE A 40 -2.91 8.09 -0.59
C ILE A 40 -2.10 7.06 -1.40
N ALA A 41 -2.43 5.78 -1.23
CA ALA A 41 -1.77 4.64 -1.86
C ALA A 41 -0.24 4.62 -1.74
N GLN A 42 0.33 5.22 -0.69
CA GLN A 42 1.78 5.34 -0.54
C GLN A 42 2.48 3.95 -0.48
N MET A 43 3.42 3.75 -1.40
CA MET A 43 4.31 2.58 -1.44
C MET A 43 5.31 2.59 -0.27
N SER A 44 4.91 1.99 0.84
CA SER A 44 5.64 2.08 2.11
C SER A 44 6.88 1.17 2.13
N CYS A 45 6.84 0.06 1.39
CA CYS A 45 7.93 -0.93 1.35
C CYS A 45 8.74 -0.86 0.05
N ASN A 46 8.45 -1.69 -0.95
CA ASN A 46 9.17 -1.75 -2.23
C ASN A 46 8.56 -0.74 -3.22
N PRO A 47 9.34 0.03 -4.01
CA PRO A 47 8.76 0.86 -5.09
C PRO A 47 8.37 0.01 -6.31
N ALA A 48 7.59 -1.06 -6.11
CA ALA A 48 7.30 -2.03 -7.16
C ALA A 48 5.90 -2.62 -7.05
N VAL A 49 5.29 -2.91 -8.21
CA VAL A 49 4.03 -3.64 -8.33
C VAL A 49 4.23 -4.90 -9.18
N GLY A 50 3.54 -5.98 -8.81
CA GLY A 50 3.66 -7.28 -9.45
C GLY A 50 4.83 -8.12 -8.95
N GLY A 51 5.39 -8.94 -9.83
CA GLY A 51 6.26 -10.07 -9.49
C GLY A 51 5.47 -11.37 -9.34
N VAL A 52 6.14 -12.49 -9.06
CA VAL A 52 5.50 -13.82 -9.06
C VAL A 52 4.19 -13.84 -8.26
N ALA A 53 3.12 -14.36 -8.86
CA ALA A 53 1.72 -14.35 -8.40
C ALA A 53 1.08 -12.94 -8.28
N LYS A 54 1.80 -11.96 -7.74
CA LYS A 54 1.33 -10.58 -7.64
C LYS A 54 1.01 -9.97 -9.00
N GLY A 55 1.80 -10.30 -10.01
CA GLY A 55 1.65 -9.80 -11.36
C GLY A 55 0.31 -10.23 -11.97
N GLN A 56 -0.06 -11.49 -11.73
CA GLN A 56 -1.35 -12.07 -12.13
C GLN A 56 -2.51 -11.36 -11.43
N ILE A 57 -2.44 -11.22 -10.10
CA ILE A 57 -3.49 -10.54 -9.33
C ILE A 57 -3.69 -9.10 -9.79
N VAL A 58 -2.64 -8.36 -10.12
CA VAL A 58 -2.78 -6.99 -10.63
C VAL A 58 -3.50 -6.97 -11.98
N ARG A 59 -3.26 -7.95 -12.85
CA ARG A 59 -4.01 -8.09 -14.11
C ARG A 59 -5.45 -8.50 -13.88
N GLU A 60 -5.73 -9.35 -12.90
CA GLU A 60 -7.09 -9.71 -12.51
C GLU A 60 -7.86 -8.51 -11.96
N ILE A 61 -7.22 -7.68 -11.12
CA ILE A 61 -7.78 -6.41 -10.63
C ILE A 61 -8.14 -5.51 -11.82
N ASP A 62 -7.22 -5.34 -12.78
CA ASP A 62 -7.48 -4.53 -13.97
C ASP A 62 -8.64 -5.09 -14.83
N ALA A 63 -8.69 -6.42 -15.01
CA ALA A 63 -9.77 -7.08 -15.74
C ALA A 63 -11.15 -6.91 -15.08
N LEU A 64 -11.19 -6.74 -13.76
CA LEU A 64 -12.41 -6.44 -12.99
C LEU A 64 -12.77 -4.93 -13.00
N GLY A 65 -12.00 -4.09 -13.68
CA GLY A 65 -12.20 -2.63 -13.71
C GLY A 65 -11.53 -1.86 -12.58
N GLY A 66 -10.64 -2.52 -11.82
CA GLY A 66 -9.80 -1.88 -10.81
C GLY A 66 -8.70 -1.02 -11.43
N GLN A 67 -8.10 -0.16 -10.62
CA GLN A 67 -7.22 0.92 -11.09
C GLN A 67 -5.73 0.58 -10.99
N MET A 68 -5.36 -0.43 -10.20
CA MET A 68 -3.95 -0.75 -9.90
C MET A 68 -3.14 -1.07 -11.15
N GLY A 69 -3.72 -1.75 -12.15
CA GLY A 69 -3.04 -1.99 -13.43
C GLY A 69 -2.72 -0.69 -14.16
N ILE A 70 -3.72 0.17 -14.29
CA ILE A 70 -3.61 1.50 -14.92
C ILE A 70 -2.55 2.35 -14.23
N VAL A 71 -2.64 2.51 -12.91
CA VAL A 71 -1.70 3.33 -12.12
C VAL A 71 -0.29 2.76 -12.25
N SER A 72 -0.13 1.45 -12.17
CA SER A 72 1.19 0.79 -12.23
C SER A 72 1.87 1.04 -13.57
N ASP A 73 1.13 1.00 -14.68
CA ASP A 73 1.68 1.25 -16.01
C ASP A 73 2.04 2.73 -16.22
N ARG A 74 1.14 3.66 -15.90
CA ARG A 74 1.39 5.11 -16.06
C ARG A 74 2.62 5.58 -15.27
N THR A 75 2.85 4.97 -14.12
CA THR A 75 3.90 5.36 -13.17
C THR A 75 5.14 4.48 -13.23
N ALA A 76 5.19 3.52 -14.16
CA ALA A 76 6.31 2.62 -14.31
C ALA A 76 7.55 3.36 -14.80
N ILE A 77 8.62 3.28 -14.02
CA ILE A 77 9.98 3.66 -14.42
C ILE A 77 10.80 2.45 -14.84
N GLN A 78 10.28 1.23 -14.71
CA GLN A 78 10.87 0.04 -15.29
C GLN A 78 9.79 -1.02 -15.40
N PHE A 79 9.69 -1.71 -16.54
CA PHE A 79 8.87 -2.91 -16.69
C PHE A 79 9.77 -4.13 -16.94
N ARG A 80 9.42 -5.29 -16.38
CA ARG A 80 10.04 -6.58 -16.70
C ARG A 80 9.01 -7.69 -16.68
N MET A 81 9.07 -8.59 -17.66
CA MET A 81 8.37 -9.86 -17.59
C MET A 81 9.25 -10.90 -16.88
N LEU A 82 8.80 -11.42 -15.74
CA LEU A 82 9.54 -12.45 -15.01
C LEU A 82 9.28 -13.84 -15.63
N ASN A 83 10.24 -14.75 -15.44
CA ASN A 83 10.16 -16.17 -15.87
C ASN A 83 9.93 -16.38 -17.38
N ARG A 84 10.43 -15.49 -18.26
CA ARG A 84 10.24 -15.59 -19.72
C ARG A 84 10.64 -16.96 -20.30
N SER A 85 11.70 -17.57 -19.77
CA SER A 85 12.18 -18.88 -20.23
C SER A 85 11.31 -20.08 -19.84
N LYS A 86 10.32 -19.90 -18.94
CA LYS A 86 9.48 -21.00 -18.40
C LYS A 86 8.11 -21.13 -19.06
N GLY A 87 7.89 -20.41 -20.17
CA GLY A 87 6.65 -20.42 -20.94
C GLY A 87 5.53 -19.53 -20.36
N PRO A 88 4.49 -19.21 -21.16
CA PRO A 88 3.50 -18.18 -20.84
C PRO A 88 2.74 -18.36 -19.53
N ALA A 89 2.50 -19.61 -19.12
CA ALA A 89 1.83 -19.92 -17.85
C ALA A 89 2.63 -19.43 -16.62
N MET A 90 3.95 -19.30 -16.74
CA MET A 90 4.84 -18.86 -15.66
C MET A 90 5.20 -17.37 -15.75
N TRP A 91 4.86 -16.71 -16.84
CA TRP A 91 5.16 -15.30 -17.08
C TRP A 91 4.42 -14.43 -16.07
N SER A 92 5.13 -13.49 -15.43
CA SER A 92 4.51 -12.61 -14.45
C SER A 92 5.05 -11.19 -14.60
N PRO A 93 4.20 -10.19 -14.89
CA PRO A 93 4.64 -8.81 -15.06
C PRO A 93 5.08 -8.22 -13.72
N ARG A 94 6.07 -7.34 -13.79
CA ARG A 94 6.55 -6.57 -12.65
C ARG A 94 7.01 -5.19 -13.12
N VAL A 95 6.63 -4.15 -12.39
CA VAL A 95 7.17 -2.80 -12.59
C VAL A 95 7.90 -2.31 -11.35
N GLN A 96 8.90 -1.46 -11.58
CA GLN A 96 9.31 -0.45 -10.61
C GLN A 96 8.51 0.81 -10.91
N SER A 97 7.95 1.44 -9.90
CA SER A 97 7.14 2.66 -10.04
C SER A 97 7.82 3.84 -9.35
N ASP A 98 7.69 5.02 -9.95
CA ASP A 98 7.99 6.26 -9.23
C ASP A 98 6.98 6.43 -8.09
N ARG A 99 7.47 6.51 -6.85
CA ARG A 99 6.61 6.56 -5.66
C ARG A 99 5.74 7.80 -5.61
N MET A 100 6.28 8.94 -6.04
CA MET A 100 5.58 10.21 -5.96
C MET A 100 4.52 10.29 -7.05
N LYS A 101 4.88 9.88 -8.28
CA LYS A 101 3.90 9.75 -9.37
C LYS A 101 2.83 8.72 -9.06
N TYR A 102 3.15 7.62 -8.37
CA TYR A 102 2.14 6.65 -7.95
C TYR A 102 1.07 7.26 -7.02
N ILE A 103 1.49 8.08 -6.05
CA ILE A 103 0.58 8.80 -5.17
C ILE A 103 -0.24 9.82 -5.97
N GLU A 104 0.43 10.61 -6.83
CA GLU A 104 -0.21 11.64 -7.66
C GLU A 104 -1.29 11.04 -8.58
N THR A 105 -0.99 9.96 -9.29
CA THR A 105 -1.96 9.29 -10.18
C THR A 105 -3.13 8.69 -9.41
N TRP A 106 -2.91 8.10 -8.24
CA TRP A 106 -4.03 7.63 -7.41
C TRP A 106 -4.91 8.77 -6.90
N ARG A 107 -4.29 9.89 -6.51
CA ARG A 107 -5.02 11.09 -6.10
C ARG A 107 -5.85 11.64 -7.25
N GLU A 108 -5.26 11.77 -8.44
CA GLU A 108 -5.96 12.21 -9.65
C GLU A 108 -7.20 11.34 -9.91
N ILE A 109 -7.06 10.02 -9.83
CA ILE A 109 -8.18 9.09 -10.03
C ILE A 109 -9.27 9.30 -8.98
N ILE A 110 -8.90 9.32 -7.69
CA ILE A 110 -9.86 9.45 -6.58
C ILE A 110 -10.58 10.80 -6.62
N GLU A 111 -9.85 11.89 -6.86
CA GLU A 111 -10.38 13.26 -6.92
C GLU A 111 -11.35 13.46 -8.10
N ASN A 112 -11.23 12.63 -9.15
CA ASN A 112 -12.06 12.70 -10.36
C ASN A 112 -13.01 11.50 -10.51
N THR A 113 -13.21 10.68 -9.47
CA THR A 113 -14.21 9.60 -9.49
C THR A 113 -15.55 10.14 -8.98
N ASP A 114 -16.57 10.08 -9.82
CA ASP A 114 -17.93 10.49 -9.44
C ASP A 114 -18.44 9.70 -8.23
N ASN A 115 -19.24 10.35 -7.37
CA ASN A 115 -19.77 9.79 -6.12
C ASN A 115 -18.72 9.47 -5.04
N LEU A 116 -17.43 9.71 -5.28
CA LEU A 116 -16.37 9.53 -4.28
C LEU A 116 -16.03 10.85 -3.59
N PHE A 117 -16.11 10.85 -2.27
CA PHE A 117 -15.80 12.00 -1.41
C PHE A 117 -14.64 11.64 -0.50
N MET A 118 -13.85 12.64 -0.10
CA MET A 118 -12.71 12.43 0.81
C MET A 118 -12.84 13.25 2.09
N TRP A 119 -12.33 12.70 3.19
CA TRP A 119 -12.21 13.41 4.47
C TRP A 119 -10.87 13.08 5.13
N GLN A 120 -10.16 14.11 5.58
CA GLN A 120 -8.90 13.92 6.29
C GLN A 120 -9.14 13.93 7.80
N ASP A 121 -9.17 12.75 8.42
CA ASP A 121 -9.24 12.57 9.86
C ASP A 121 -8.90 11.11 10.23
N THR A 122 -8.73 10.84 11.51
CA THR A 122 -8.55 9.49 12.04
C THR A 122 -9.90 8.95 12.50
N VAL A 123 -10.36 7.83 11.93
CA VAL A 123 -11.51 7.10 12.48
C VAL A 123 -11.08 6.39 13.76
N THR A 124 -11.81 6.62 14.85
CA THR A 124 -11.49 6.09 16.18
C THR A 124 -12.48 5.03 16.64
N GLU A 125 -13.73 5.12 16.22
CA GLU A 125 -14.82 4.24 16.67
C GLU A 125 -15.78 3.93 15.52
N LEU A 126 -16.33 2.71 15.51
CA LEU A 126 -17.50 2.35 14.72
C LEU A 126 -18.77 2.64 15.52
N PHE A 127 -19.77 3.24 14.88
CA PHE A 127 -21.10 3.35 15.47
C PHE A 127 -21.89 2.07 15.14
N ILE A 128 -22.31 1.33 16.17
CA ILE A 128 -22.94 0.02 16.01
C ILE A 128 -24.21 -0.04 16.88
N GLU A 129 -25.34 -0.32 16.24
CA GLU A 129 -26.64 -0.47 16.90
C GLU A 129 -27.25 -1.82 16.50
N ASN A 130 -27.79 -2.57 17.46
CA ASN A 130 -28.46 -3.86 17.21
C ASN A 130 -27.64 -4.83 16.33
N ASN A 131 -26.33 -4.91 16.58
CA ASN A 131 -25.36 -5.70 15.79
C ASN A 131 -25.15 -5.27 14.33
N CYS A 132 -25.62 -4.09 13.94
CA CYS A 132 -25.41 -3.52 12.62
C CYS A 132 -24.53 -2.27 12.70
N VAL A 133 -23.48 -2.20 11.88
CA VAL A 133 -22.71 -0.97 11.73
C VAL A 133 -23.60 0.10 11.10
N LYS A 134 -23.55 1.31 11.64
CA LYS A 134 -24.35 2.47 11.21
C LYS A 134 -23.48 3.64 10.78
N GLY A 135 -22.17 3.57 10.97
CA GLY A 135 -21.26 4.66 10.65
C GLY A 135 -19.95 4.60 11.42
N VAL A 136 -19.27 5.74 11.43
CA VAL A 136 -17.98 5.91 12.11
C VAL A 136 -17.91 7.25 12.83
N LYS A 137 -17.09 7.32 13.87
CA LYS A 137 -16.74 8.55 14.59
C LYS A 137 -15.25 8.84 14.45
N THR A 138 -14.94 10.07 14.09
CA THR A 138 -13.56 10.51 13.89
C THR A 138 -12.98 11.12 15.17
N ARG A 139 -11.66 11.29 15.18
CA ARG A 139 -10.90 11.87 16.30
C ARG A 139 -11.32 13.31 16.59
N MET A 140 -11.71 14.08 15.57
CA MET A 140 -12.24 15.44 15.75
C MET A 140 -13.70 15.46 16.26
N GLY A 141 -14.28 14.30 16.56
CA GLY A 141 -15.65 14.19 17.08
C GLY A 141 -16.74 14.21 16.02
N VAL A 142 -16.38 14.17 14.73
CA VAL A 142 -17.35 14.13 13.64
C VAL A 142 -17.93 12.73 13.52
N THR A 143 -19.25 12.63 13.35
CA THR A 143 -19.94 11.36 13.12
C THR A 143 -20.45 11.31 11.69
N PHE A 144 -20.08 10.24 10.98
CA PHE A 144 -20.56 9.96 9.63
C PHE A 144 -21.39 8.67 9.66
N THR A 145 -22.57 8.67 9.03
CA THR A 145 -23.43 7.50 8.93
C THR A 145 -23.27 6.79 7.59
N ALA A 146 -23.35 5.45 7.60
CA ALA A 146 -23.38 4.67 6.37
C ALA A 146 -24.08 3.32 6.50
N GLY A 147 -24.53 2.78 5.37
CA GLY A 147 -25.09 1.43 5.27
C GLY A 147 -24.03 0.34 5.43
N ALA A 148 -22.80 0.61 5.00
CA ALA A 148 -21.65 -0.28 5.18
C ALA A 148 -20.34 0.49 5.45
N VAL A 149 -19.40 -0.18 6.11
CA VAL A 149 -18.06 0.35 6.38
C VAL A 149 -17.00 -0.68 5.98
N ILE A 150 -16.02 -0.25 5.20
CA ILE A 150 -14.87 -1.08 4.77
C ILE A 150 -13.63 -0.60 5.54
N LEU A 151 -13.00 -1.51 6.28
CA LEU A 151 -11.81 -1.24 7.07
C LEU A 151 -10.54 -1.66 6.32
N THR A 152 -9.67 -0.70 6.01
CA THR A 152 -8.40 -0.94 5.28
C THR A 152 -7.22 -0.28 5.99
N ASN A 153 -7.15 -0.46 7.30
CA ASN A 153 -6.25 0.27 8.20
C ASN A 153 -4.75 -0.05 8.06
N GLY A 154 -4.36 -0.96 7.16
CA GLY A 154 -2.97 -1.30 6.91
C GLY A 154 -2.19 -1.65 8.18
N THR A 155 -1.02 -1.05 8.36
CA THR A 155 -0.13 -1.27 9.51
C THR A 155 -0.41 -0.32 10.70
N PHE A 156 -1.52 0.42 10.68
CA PHE A 156 -1.75 1.52 11.62
C PHE A 156 -2.40 1.09 12.95
N LEU A 157 -3.29 0.10 12.94
CA LEU A 157 -3.99 -0.36 14.14
C LEU A 157 -3.01 -0.88 15.18
N ASN A 158 -2.88 -0.17 16.30
CA ASN A 158 -1.93 -0.47 17.38
C ASN A 158 -0.51 -0.74 16.83
N GLY A 159 -0.11 0.04 15.82
CA GLY A 159 1.18 -0.07 15.13
C GLY A 159 2.36 0.22 16.06
N LEU A 160 3.40 -0.60 15.95
CA LEU A 160 4.65 -0.45 16.71
C LEU A 160 5.84 -0.65 15.78
N ILE A 161 6.72 0.33 15.74
CA ILE A 161 7.94 0.34 14.94
C ILE A 161 9.08 -0.16 15.82
N HIS A 162 9.88 -1.08 15.29
CA HIS A 162 11.05 -1.60 15.98
C HIS A 162 12.33 -1.26 15.20
N ILE A 163 13.30 -0.64 15.89
CA ILE A 163 14.63 -0.34 15.36
C ILE A 163 15.66 -0.81 16.40
N GLY A 164 16.21 -2.01 16.19
CA GLY A 164 17.00 -2.68 17.23
C GLY A 164 16.17 -2.81 18.52
N LYS A 165 16.67 -2.23 19.61
CA LYS A 165 15.98 -2.20 20.91
C LYS A 165 14.88 -1.14 21.01
N VAL A 166 14.88 -0.15 20.11
CA VAL A 166 14.00 1.01 20.17
C VAL A 166 12.62 0.61 19.66
N GLN A 167 11.58 0.95 20.43
CA GLN A 167 10.19 0.77 20.07
C GLN A 167 9.49 2.13 20.02
N ILE A 168 8.78 2.42 18.92
CA ILE A 168 8.10 3.69 18.70
C ILE A 168 6.67 3.40 18.24
N GLY A 169 5.68 3.99 18.91
CA GLY A 169 4.29 3.90 18.46
C GLY A 169 4.12 4.56 17.09
N GLY A 170 3.64 3.82 16.11
CA GLY A 170 3.53 4.32 14.74
C GLY A 170 3.01 3.28 13.76
N GLY A 171 2.18 3.70 12.81
CA GLY A 171 1.72 2.84 11.72
C GLY A 171 2.77 2.69 10.63
N ARG A 172 3.50 3.77 10.35
CA ARG A 172 4.65 3.84 9.43
C ARG A 172 5.68 4.80 10.03
N ILE A 173 6.91 4.77 9.54
CA ILE A 173 7.93 5.72 10.00
C ILE A 173 7.43 7.17 9.85
N ALA A 174 7.53 7.95 10.94
CA ALA A 174 7.00 9.31 11.05
C ALA A 174 5.47 9.46 10.88
N GLU A 175 4.70 8.38 11.06
CA GLU A 175 3.23 8.41 11.05
C GLU A 175 2.67 7.76 12.32
N PRO A 176 1.79 8.45 13.06
CA PRO A 176 1.24 7.93 14.30
C PRO A 176 0.42 6.67 14.07
N ALA A 177 0.39 5.79 15.06
CA ALA A 177 -0.54 4.66 15.09
C ALA A 177 -1.98 5.14 15.31
N SER A 178 -2.94 4.29 14.94
CA SER A 178 -4.35 4.46 15.32
C SER A 178 -4.72 3.49 16.43
N THR A 179 -5.54 3.95 17.37
CA THR A 179 -5.95 3.21 18.58
C THR A 179 -7.47 3.27 18.75
N GLY A 180 -8.04 2.39 19.57
CA GLY A 180 -9.47 2.35 19.91
C GLY A 180 -10.25 1.32 19.10
N MET A 181 -10.04 1.28 17.78
CA MET A 181 -10.79 0.38 16.89
C MET A 181 -10.51 -1.10 17.15
N THR A 182 -9.25 -1.46 17.46
CA THR A 182 -8.88 -2.85 17.79
C THR A 182 -9.56 -3.32 19.06
N GLU A 183 -9.58 -2.47 20.09
CA GLU A 183 -10.20 -2.73 21.38
C GLU A 183 -11.71 -2.91 21.22
N GLN A 184 -12.34 -2.06 20.41
CA GLN A 184 -13.76 -2.15 20.09
C GLN A 184 -14.10 -3.45 19.37
N LEU A 185 -13.35 -3.83 18.33
CA LEU A 185 -13.57 -5.09 17.59
C LEU A 185 -13.40 -6.30 18.52
N ARG A 186 -12.37 -6.30 19.38
CA ARG A 186 -12.16 -7.37 20.37
C ARG A 186 -13.33 -7.48 21.36
N ALA A 187 -13.84 -6.36 21.86
CA ALA A 187 -15.01 -6.34 22.74
C ALA A 187 -16.28 -6.91 22.08
N ARG A 188 -16.32 -6.95 20.73
CA ARG A 188 -17.42 -7.52 19.94
C ARG A 188 -17.18 -8.99 19.55
N GLY A 189 -16.11 -9.61 20.08
CA GLY A 189 -15.82 -11.03 19.88
C GLY A 189 -14.85 -11.34 18.73
N PHE A 190 -14.27 -10.33 18.08
CA PHE A 190 -13.23 -10.57 17.08
C PHE A 190 -11.93 -11.02 17.75
N ARG A 191 -11.28 -12.03 17.15
CA ARG A 191 -9.91 -12.40 17.50
C ARG A 191 -8.95 -11.41 16.84
N THR A 192 -8.00 -10.90 17.63
CA THR A 192 -6.99 -9.95 17.17
C THR A 192 -5.61 -10.52 17.46
N ASP A 193 -4.69 -10.38 16.52
CA ASP A 193 -3.30 -10.83 16.66
C ASP A 193 -2.34 -9.76 16.08
N ARG A 194 -1.03 -9.94 16.28
CA ARG A 194 0.01 -9.04 15.77
C ARG A 194 0.83 -9.71 14.70
N MET A 195 0.99 -9.02 13.58
CA MET A 195 1.92 -9.41 12.51
C MET A 195 3.09 -8.45 12.45
N LYS A 196 4.27 -8.97 12.07
CA LYS A 196 5.47 -8.18 11.87
C LYS A 196 5.92 -8.25 10.41
N THR A 197 6.31 -7.11 9.88
CA THR A 197 7.01 -7.02 8.59
C THR A 197 8.21 -6.08 8.72
N GLY A 198 9.21 -6.27 7.86
CA GLY A 198 10.39 -5.42 7.80
C GLY A 198 10.44 -4.63 6.49
N THR A 199 11.18 -3.52 6.50
CA THR A 199 11.54 -2.79 5.29
C THR A 199 13.05 -2.51 5.32
N PRO A 200 13.76 -2.58 4.19
CA PRO A 200 15.17 -2.18 4.16
C PRO A 200 15.30 -0.68 4.40
N VAL A 201 16.51 -0.24 4.78
CA VAL A 201 16.87 1.18 4.82
C VAL A 201 16.78 1.81 3.43
N ARG A 202 16.73 3.15 3.38
CA ARG A 202 16.88 3.93 2.14
C ARG A 202 18.28 4.53 2.13
N ILE A 203 18.99 4.43 1.01
CA ILE A 203 20.36 4.92 0.84
C ILE A 203 20.40 6.04 -0.20
N ASP A 204 21.34 6.95 -0.07
CA ASP A 204 21.57 8.03 -1.03
C ASP A 204 22.27 7.48 -2.28
N ALA A 205 21.68 7.66 -3.45
CA ALA A 205 22.27 7.19 -4.70
C ALA A 205 23.63 7.83 -5.01
N ARG A 206 23.90 9.05 -4.52
CA ARG A 206 25.18 9.76 -4.75
C ARG A 206 26.36 9.10 -4.04
N THR A 207 26.09 8.28 -3.02
CA THR A 207 27.10 7.58 -2.24
C THR A 207 27.27 6.13 -2.68
N VAL A 208 26.67 5.74 -3.81
CA VAL A 208 26.78 4.38 -4.37
C VAL A 208 27.68 4.42 -5.60
N ASP A 209 28.73 3.61 -5.59
CA ASP A 209 29.55 3.37 -6.79
C ASP A 209 28.87 2.32 -7.68
N PHE A 210 28.10 2.81 -8.67
CA PHE A 210 27.39 1.95 -9.61
C PHE A 210 28.32 1.22 -10.60
N SER A 211 29.59 1.62 -10.73
CA SER A 211 30.54 0.97 -11.64
C SER A 211 30.89 -0.45 -11.21
N LEU A 212 30.73 -0.74 -9.92
CA LEU A 212 30.96 -2.06 -9.31
C LEU A 212 29.72 -2.98 -9.37
N LEU A 213 28.59 -2.49 -9.89
CA LEU A 213 27.31 -3.19 -9.87
C LEU A 213 26.89 -3.66 -11.27
N ALA A 214 26.19 -4.79 -11.33
CA ALA A 214 25.60 -5.26 -12.57
C ALA A 214 24.29 -4.51 -12.86
N GLU A 215 24.25 -3.76 -13.96
CA GLU A 215 23.05 -3.07 -14.42
C GLU A 215 21.98 -4.07 -14.90
N GLN A 216 20.74 -3.86 -14.46
CA GLN A 216 19.56 -4.61 -14.88
C GLN A 216 18.54 -3.65 -15.52
N LYS A 217 18.50 -3.66 -16.85
CA LYS A 217 17.55 -2.89 -17.66
C LYS A 217 16.14 -3.51 -17.63
N GLY A 218 15.15 -2.67 -17.93
CA GLY A 218 13.77 -3.11 -18.18
C GLY A 218 13.57 -3.66 -19.60
N ASP A 219 12.48 -4.39 -19.80
CA ASP A 219 12.02 -4.86 -21.10
C ASP A 219 11.40 -3.70 -21.91
N GLN A 220 11.67 -3.66 -23.22
CA GLN A 220 11.21 -2.61 -24.15
C GLN A 220 10.06 -3.08 -25.07
N ASP A 221 9.33 -4.11 -24.67
CA ASP A 221 8.24 -4.68 -25.47
C ASP A 221 6.87 -4.04 -25.14
N PHE A 222 5.80 -4.53 -25.76
CA PHE A 222 4.45 -3.97 -25.60
C PHE A 222 3.72 -4.44 -24.32
N HIS A 223 4.34 -5.30 -23.51
CA HIS A 223 3.66 -5.83 -22.33
C HIS A 223 3.45 -4.74 -21.29
N LYS A 224 2.31 -4.85 -20.61
CA LYS A 224 1.84 -3.93 -19.58
C LYS A 224 0.86 -4.67 -18.66
N PHE A 225 0.49 -4.07 -17.53
CA PHE A 225 -0.54 -4.63 -16.65
C PHE A 225 -1.93 -4.48 -17.24
N SER A 226 -2.26 -3.26 -17.65
CA SER A 226 -3.61 -2.89 -18.05
C SER A 226 -3.97 -3.42 -19.42
N TYR A 227 -5.18 -3.95 -19.56
CA TYR A 227 -5.74 -4.39 -20.83
C TYR A 227 -6.23 -3.23 -21.70
N LEU A 228 -6.38 -2.02 -21.14
CA LEU A 228 -6.89 -0.85 -21.86
C LEU A 228 -5.87 -0.31 -22.87
N PRO A 229 -6.23 -0.13 -24.15
CA PRO A 229 -5.27 0.22 -25.21
C PRO A 229 -4.59 1.58 -24.99
N GLN A 230 -5.30 2.57 -24.46
CA GLN A 230 -4.82 3.93 -24.21
C GLN A 230 -3.84 4.05 -23.04
N VAL A 231 -3.76 3.03 -22.18
CA VAL A 231 -2.86 3.03 -21.02
C VAL A 231 -1.47 2.60 -21.46
N GLN A 232 -0.46 3.41 -21.16
CA GLN A 232 0.93 3.12 -21.49
C GLN A 232 1.87 3.67 -20.43
N ARG A 233 3.15 3.28 -20.54
CA ARG A 233 4.21 3.83 -19.71
C ARG A 233 4.49 5.27 -20.14
N GLU A 234 4.41 6.21 -19.20
CA GLU A 234 4.55 7.65 -19.48
C GLU A 234 5.91 8.21 -19.04
N LEU A 235 6.58 7.53 -18.12
CA LEU A 235 7.81 8.02 -17.49
C LEU A 235 9.08 7.49 -18.16
N THR A 236 10.17 8.23 -17.99
CA THR A 236 11.51 7.80 -18.40
C THR A 236 11.88 6.50 -17.71
N GLN A 237 12.16 5.47 -18.51
CA GLN A 237 12.57 4.17 -18.00
C GLN A 237 13.99 4.24 -17.41
N ARG A 238 14.20 3.54 -16.30
CA ARG A 238 15.42 3.49 -15.49
C ARG A 238 15.85 2.04 -15.25
N SER A 239 17.11 1.87 -14.96
CA SER A 239 17.69 0.58 -14.59
C SER A 239 17.60 0.32 -13.10
N CYS A 240 17.67 -0.96 -12.74
CA CYS A 240 18.00 -1.41 -11.39
C CYS A 240 19.45 -1.89 -11.39
N TRP A 241 20.04 -2.07 -10.22
CA TRP A 241 21.40 -2.57 -10.07
C TRP A 241 21.43 -3.74 -9.11
N ILE A 242 22.26 -4.73 -9.42
CA ILE A 242 22.38 -5.98 -8.67
C ILE A 242 23.70 -5.94 -7.90
N ALA A 243 23.59 -6.21 -6.59
CA ALA A 243 24.71 -6.40 -5.68
C ALA A 243 24.51 -7.70 -4.89
N TYR A 244 25.60 -8.22 -4.34
CA TYR A 244 25.61 -9.42 -3.50
C TYR A 244 26.20 -9.09 -2.13
N THR A 245 25.83 -9.87 -1.12
CA THR A 245 26.47 -9.79 0.21
C THR A 245 27.72 -10.66 0.25
N SER A 246 28.63 -10.36 1.17
CA SER A 246 29.86 -11.13 1.41
C SER A 246 29.88 -11.71 2.83
N GLU A 247 30.82 -12.61 3.10
CA GLU A 247 31.05 -13.15 4.46
C GLU A 247 31.34 -12.05 5.49
N GLU A 248 31.99 -10.96 5.07
CA GLU A 248 32.23 -9.79 5.92
C GLU A 248 30.92 -9.13 6.36
N VAL A 249 29.96 -8.97 5.43
CA VAL A 249 28.62 -8.47 5.76
C VAL A 249 27.90 -9.42 6.71
N HIS A 250 28.04 -10.73 6.51
CA HIS A 250 27.41 -11.72 7.38
C HIS A 250 27.99 -11.70 8.79
N ALA A 251 29.32 -11.57 8.93
CA ALA A 251 30.00 -11.41 10.20
C ALA A 251 29.49 -10.16 10.94
N ALA A 252 29.42 -9.01 10.26
CA ALA A 252 28.89 -7.77 10.85
C ALA A 252 27.42 -7.92 11.31
N LEU A 253 26.57 -8.60 10.53
CA LEU A 253 25.18 -8.85 10.91
C LEU A 253 25.07 -9.74 12.16
N ARG A 254 25.97 -10.72 12.34
CA ARG A 254 25.97 -11.62 13.52
C ARG A 254 26.21 -10.87 14.82
N GLU A 255 27.03 -9.83 14.81
CA GLU A 255 27.30 -9.00 16.00
C GLU A 255 26.04 -8.31 16.55
N GLY A 256 25.13 -7.92 15.65
CA GLY A 256 23.87 -7.22 15.97
C GLY A 256 22.65 -8.12 16.20
N LEU A 257 22.76 -9.44 16.02
CA LEU A 257 21.60 -10.34 16.10
C LEU A 257 20.89 -10.28 17.46
N LYS A 258 21.64 -10.15 18.55
CA LYS A 258 21.10 -10.01 19.92
C LYS A 258 20.21 -8.78 20.11
N ASP A 259 20.37 -7.77 19.26
CA ASP A 259 19.59 -6.53 19.33
C ASP A 259 18.39 -6.55 18.37
N SER A 260 18.28 -7.57 17.52
CA SER A 260 17.16 -7.74 16.60
C SER A 260 15.90 -8.14 17.35
N PRO A 261 14.76 -7.47 17.12
CA PRO A 261 13.49 -7.81 17.74
C PRO A 261 13.01 -9.25 17.49
N LEU A 262 13.54 -9.93 16.46
CA LEU A 262 13.23 -11.34 16.19
C LEU A 262 13.95 -12.30 17.13
N TYR A 263 15.07 -11.90 17.72
CA TYR A 263 15.95 -12.77 18.50
C TYR A 263 16.02 -12.38 19.98
N ASN A 264 15.53 -11.20 20.36
CA ASN A 264 15.58 -10.69 21.73
C ASN A 264 14.26 -10.88 22.51
N GLY A 265 13.29 -11.62 21.96
CA GLY A 265 12.00 -11.88 22.60
C GLY A 265 11.09 -10.65 22.74
N GLN A 266 11.38 -9.53 22.07
CA GLN A 266 10.48 -8.37 22.00
C GLN A 266 9.25 -8.60 21.12
N ILE A 267 9.19 -9.76 20.44
CA ILE A 267 8.15 -10.17 19.49
C ILE A 267 7.84 -11.64 19.72
#